data_AF-A0A392PBD2-F1
#
_entry.id   AF-A0A392PBD2-F1
#
_cell.length_a   1.000
_cell.length_b   1.000
_cell.length_c   1.000
_cell.angle_alpha   90.00
_cell.angle_beta   90.00
_cell.angle_gamma   90.00
#
_symmetry.space_group_name_H-M   'P 1'
#
loop_
_entity.id
_entity.type
_entity.pdbx_description
1 polymer ?
#
loop_
_entity_poly.entity_id
_entity_poly.type
_entity_poly.pdbx_seq_one_letter_code
_entity_poly.pdbx_strand_id
1 'polypeptide(L)'
;MKDMRPIFLCKVLYKVVSKLLANMLKRCLGKCVAEEQSAFVEGRSILDNALIAIEVIHALKRKTRGAKGDPTLKIDISNAFDKVDWGFLC
;
A
#
# COMPACT_ATOMS: atom_id res chain seq x y z
N MET A 1 7.73 -1.20 -25.31
CA MET A 1 8.94 -1.31 -24.46
C MET A 1 8.94 -0.37 -23.25
N LYS A 2 8.17 0.75 -23.23
CA LYS A 2 8.10 1.66 -22.07
C LYS A 2 7.36 1.10 -20.84
N ASP A 3 6.57 0.03 -20.99
CA ASP A 3 5.73 -0.51 -19.91
C ASP A 3 6.30 -1.75 -19.21
N MET A 4 7.54 -2.15 -19.51
CA MET A 4 8.20 -3.25 -18.80
C MET A 4 8.77 -2.77 -17.48
N ARG A 5 8.44 -3.46 -16.38
CA ARG A 5 9.09 -3.27 -15.08
C ARG A 5 10.22 -4.30 -14.92
N PRO A 6 11.49 -3.89 -14.89
CA PRO A 6 12.60 -4.80 -14.63
C PRO A 6 12.47 -5.36 -13.21
N ILE A 7 12.78 -6.65 -13.04
CA ILE A 7 12.78 -7.31 -11.74
C ILE A 7 14.23 -7.59 -11.35
N PHE A 8 14.63 -7.15 -10.15
CA PHE A 8 15.93 -7.48 -9.60
C PHE A 8 15.96 -8.93 -9.10
N LEU A 9 16.80 -9.77 -9.73
CA LEU A 9 17.04 -11.13 -9.28
C LEU A 9 18.25 -11.16 -8.33
N CYS A 10 18.00 -11.19 -7.03
CA CYS A 10 19.05 -11.30 -6.02
C CYS A 10 19.41 -12.76 -5.68
N LYS A 11 20.65 -12.98 -5.22
CA LYS A 11 21.15 -14.29 -4.76
C LYS A 11 20.35 -14.79 -3.56
N VAL A 12 20.24 -16.12 -3.39
CA VAL A 12 19.46 -16.75 -2.30
C VAL A 12 19.85 -16.24 -0.92
N LEU A 13 21.16 -16.08 -0.66
CA LEU A 13 21.67 -15.53 0.61
C LEU A 13 21.10 -14.15 0.92
N TYR A 14 21.04 -13.26 -0.09
CA TYR A 14 20.45 -11.93 0.09
C TYR A 14 18.96 -12.03 0.44
N LYS A 15 18.21 -12.89 -0.24
CA LYS A 15 16.79 -13.12 0.08
C LYS A 15 16.58 -13.61 1.52
N VAL A 16 17.46 -14.48 2.02
CA VAL A 16 17.41 -14.98 3.40
C VAL A 16 17.61 -13.83 4.40
N VAL A 17 18.67 -13.04 4.21
CA VAL A 17 18.97 -11.89 5.09
C VAL A 17 17.83 -10.86 5.05
N SER A 18 17.34 -10.49 3.86
CA SER A 18 16.20 -9.57 3.73
C SER A 18 14.94 -10.10 4.42
N LYS A 19 14.68 -11.41 4.35
CA LYS A 19 13.52 -12.01 5.03
C LYS A 19 13.66 -11.99 6.54
N LEU A 20 14.87 -12.21 7.08
CA LEU A 20 15.14 -12.07 8.51
C LEU A 20 14.87 -10.64 8.99
N LEU A 21 15.37 -9.63 8.27
CA LEU A 21 15.10 -8.22 8.60
C LEU A 21 13.61 -7.89 8.51
N ALA A 22 12.91 -8.34 7.47
CA ALA A 22 11.47 -8.13 7.34
C ALA A 22 10.68 -8.75 8.50
N ASN A 23 11.06 -9.95 8.96
CA ASN A 23 10.42 -10.59 10.12
C ASN A 23 10.68 -9.85 11.43
N MET A 24 11.82 -9.15 11.56
CA MET A 24 12.10 -8.29 12.71
C MET A 24 11.22 -7.04 12.69
N LEU A 25 11.15 -6.34 11.55
CA LEU A 25 10.33 -5.14 11.37
C LEU A 25 8.83 -5.42 11.55
N LYS A 26 8.38 -6.61 11.15
CA LYS A 26 6.99 -7.04 11.32
C LYS A 26 6.49 -6.93 12.76
N ARG A 27 7.37 -7.06 13.76
CA ARG A 27 7.02 -6.95 15.19
C ARG A 27 6.57 -5.54 15.59
N CYS A 28 7.09 -4.49 14.94
CA CYS A 28 6.69 -3.11 15.19
C CYS A 28 5.76 -2.53 14.12
N LEU A 29 5.60 -3.21 12.98
CA LEU A 29 4.80 -2.76 11.84
C LEU A 29 3.39 -2.32 12.23
N GLY A 30 2.72 -3.05 13.13
CA GLY A 30 1.36 -2.73 13.59
C GLY A 30 1.23 -1.37 14.30
N LYS A 31 2.32 -0.78 14.78
CA LYS A 31 2.34 0.57 15.37
C LYS A 31 2.60 1.67 14.33
N CYS A 32 3.08 1.28 13.14
CA CYS A 32 3.49 2.21 12.08
C CYS A 32 2.46 2.31 10.95
N VAL A 33 1.53 1.35 10.84
CA VAL A 33 0.51 1.30 9.79
C VAL A 33 -0.88 1.54 10.36
N ALA A 34 -1.68 2.31 9.63
CA ALA A 34 -3.09 2.54 9.97
C ALA A 34 -3.92 1.26 9.76
N GLU A 35 -5.12 1.17 10.35
CA GLU A 35 -5.99 0.00 10.24
C GLU A 35 -6.49 -0.21 8.81
N GLU A 36 -6.70 0.87 8.07
CA GLU A 36 -7.17 0.90 6.68
C GLU A 36 -6.10 0.42 5.68
N GLN A 37 -4.85 0.26 6.12
CA GLN A 37 -3.77 -0.26 5.29
C GLN A 37 -3.73 -1.79 5.34
N SER A 38 -4.44 -2.46 4.41
CA SER A 38 -4.46 -3.93 4.35
C SER A 38 -3.38 -4.55 3.47
N ALA A 39 -2.79 -3.80 2.54
CA ALA A 39 -1.76 -4.33 1.64
C ALA A 39 -0.45 -4.60 2.38
N PHE A 40 0.17 -5.76 2.11
CA PHE A 40 1.46 -6.19 2.65
C PHE A 40 1.54 -6.30 4.19
N VAL A 41 0.40 -6.35 4.87
CA VAL A 41 0.31 -6.59 6.32
C VAL A 41 -0.19 -8.02 6.54
N GLU A 42 0.50 -8.78 7.38
CA GLU A 42 0.06 -10.14 7.70
C GLU A 42 -1.30 -10.13 8.41
N GLY A 43 -2.17 -11.07 8.05
CA GLY A 43 -3.48 -11.23 8.67
C GLY A 43 -4.55 -10.27 8.16
N ARG A 44 -4.21 -9.37 7.22
CA ARG A 44 -5.18 -8.46 6.57
C ARG A 44 -5.45 -8.91 5.13
N SER A 45 -6.71 -8.86 4.72
CA SER A 45 -7.11 -9.25 3.37
C SER A 45 -7.20 -8.03 2.46
N ILE A 46 -6.82 -8.18 1.20
CA ILE A 46 -7.06 -7.14 0.19
C ILE A 46 -8.55 -6.87 -0.03
N LEU A 47 -9.41 -7.86 0.28
CA LEU A 47 -10.85 -7.73 0.18
C LEU A 47 -11.41 -6.70 1.17
N ASP A 48 -10.78 -6.55 2.35
CA ASP A 48 -11.20 -5.57 3.35
C ASP A 48 -11.10 -4.14 2.78
N ASN A 49 -9.99 -3.83 2.09
CA ASN A 49 -9.83 -2.55 1.41
C ASN A 49 -10.80 -2.35 0.24
N ALA A 50 -11.14 -3.42 -0.48
CA ALA A 50 -12.13 -3.34 -1.54
C ALA A 50 -13.52 -3.01 -0.99
N LEU A 51 -13.91 -3.61 0.13
CA LEU A 51 -15.17 -3.33 0.82
C LEU A 51 -15.23 -1.88 1.32
N ILE A 52 -14.17 -1.41 1.98
CA ILE A 52 -14.06 0.00 2.42
C ILE A 52 -14.23 0.95 1.23
N ALA A 53 -13.57 0.67 0.10
CA ALA A 53 -13.71 1.49 -1.11
C ALA A 53 -15.15 1.50 -1.65
N ILE A 54 -15.83 0.36 -1.65
CA ILE A 54 -17.24 0.26 -2.06
C ILE A 54 -18.13 1.09 -1.14
N GLU A 55 -17.94 1.00 0.18
CA GLU A 55 -18.70 1.79 1.15
C GLU A 55 -18.47 3.29 0.99
N VAL A 56 -17.22 3.72 0.80
CA VAL A 56 -16.88 5.12 0.55
C VAL A 56 -17.57 5.63 -0.71
N ILE A 57 -17.47 4.91 -1.84
CA ILE A 57 -18.13 5.28 -3.10
C ILE A 57 -19.65 5.33 -2.91
N HIS A 58 -20.21 4.38 -2.17
CA HIS A 58 -21.65 4.32 -1.91
C HIS A 58 -22.12 5.50 -1.06
N ALA A 59 -21.39 5.84 0.01
CA ALA A 59 -21.68 6.98 0.87
C ALA A 59 -21.62 8.30 0.09
N LEU A 60 -20.61 8.46 -0.76
CA LEU A 60 -20.47 9.62 -1.63
C LEU A 60 -21.67 9.73 -2.58
N LYS A 61 -22.05 8.65 -3.27
CA LYS A 61 -23.23 8.64 -4.15
C LYS A 61 -24.53 9.03 -3.45
N ARG A 62 -24.70 8.68 -2.17
CA ARG A 62 -25.86 9.14 -1.37
C ARG A 62 -25.80 10.62 -1.06
N LYS A 63 -24.62 11.15 -0.69
CA LYS A 63 -24.43 12.56 -0.34
C LYS A 63 -24.54 13.50 -1.55
N THR A 64 -24.17 13.05 -2.74
CA THR A 64 -24.29 13.83 -3.99
C THR A 64 -25.74 14.01 -4.47
N ARG A 65 -26.75 13.46 -3.77
CA ARG A 65 -28.17 13.77 -4.03
C ARG A 65 -28.61 15.16 -3.52
N GLY A 66 -27.75 15.89 -2.81
CA GLY A 66 -27.95 17.30 -2.41
C GLY A 66 -27.07 18.29 -3.18
N ALA A 67 -27.21 19.60 -2.93
CA ALA A 67 -26.50 20.66 -3.66
C ALA A 67 -24.97 20.74 -3.41
N LYS A 68 -24.42 19.88 -2.53
CA LYS A 68 -22.99 19.76 -2.22
C LYS A 68 -22.57 18.30 -2.38
N GLY A 69 -21.65 18.02 -3.30
CA GLY A 69 -20.99 16.72 -3.44
C GLY A 69 -19.63 16.73 -2.78
N ASP A 70 -19.27 15.63 -2.11
CA ASP A 70 -17.93 15.42 -1.56
C ASP A 70 -17.01 14.83 -2.67
N PRO A 71 -15.79 15.36 -2.88
CA PRO A 71 -14.87 14.83 -3.88
C PRO A 71 -14.15 13.55 -3.40
N THR A 72 -13.72 12.72 -4.35
CA THR A 72 -12.84 11.56 -4.09
C THR A 72 -11.54 11.73 -4.83
N LEU A 73 -10.43 11.43 -4.16
CA LEU A 73 -9.10 11.47 -4.76
C LEU A 73 -8.52 10.06 -4.81
N LYS A 74 -8.19 9.59 -6.01
CA LYS A 74 -7.40 8.38 -6.22
C LYS A 74 -5.96 8.79 -6.51
N ILE A 75 -5.04 8.40 -5.65
CA ILE A 75 -3.60 8.66 -5.78
C ILE A 75 -2.92 7.34 -6.16
N ASP A 76 -2.02 7.39 -7.14
CA ASP A 76 -1.13 6.28 -7.49
C ASP A 76 0.31 6.80 -7.59
N ILE A 77 1.27 6.03 -7.07
CA ILE A 77 2.67 6.43 -7.02
C ILE A 77 3.42 5.72 -8.15
N SER A 78 3.89 6.50 -9.12
CA SER A 78 4.69 5.98 -10.24
C SER A 78 6.06 5.47 -9.75
N ASN A 79 6.38 4.21 -10.08
CA ASN A 79 7.64 3.55 -9.74
C ASN A 79 7.99 3.68 -8.24
N ALA A 80 7.02 3.39 -7.36
CA ALA A 80 7.14 3.59 -5.93
C ALA A 80 8.42 2.99 -5.29
N PHE A 81 8.89 1.84 -5.79
CA PHE A 81 10.12 1.20 -5.30
C PHE A 81 11.41 1.81 -5.83
N ASP A 82 11.39 2.47 -7.00
CA ASP A 82 12.58 3.09 -7.60
C ASP A 82 12.78 4.54 -7.12
N LYS A 83 11.71 5.18 -6.62
CA LYS A 83 11.69 6.60 -6.20
C LYS A 83 11.81 6.80 -4.70
N VAL A 84 12.15 5.75 -3.94
CA VAL A 84 12.37 5.86 -2.50
C VAL A 84 13.62 6.68 -2.24
N ASP A 85 13.50 7.72 -1.42
CA ASP A 85 14.66 8.50 -0.98
C ASP A 85 15.41 7.74 0.12
N TRP A 86 16.65 7.34 -0.19
CA TRP A 86 17.51 6.63 0.74
C TRP A 86 18.03 7.51 1.87
N GLY A 87 18.16 8.83 1.67
CA GLY A 87 18.57 9.76 2.72
C GLY A 87 17.49 9.99 3.78
N PHE A 88 16.24 9.64 3.47
CA PHE A 88 15.15 9.62 4.44
C PHE A 88 15.09 8.29 5.22
N LEU A 89 15.47 7.17 4.60
CA LEU A 89 15.43 5.85 5.22
C LEU A 89 16.68 5.49 6.04
N CYS A 90 17.84 6.04 5.68
CA CYS A 90 19.15 5.83 6.31
C CYS A 90 19.54 7.03 7.15
#